data_AF-A0A816ZHZ9-F1
#
_entry.id   AF-A0A816ZHZ9-F1
#
_cell.length_a   1.000
_cell.length_b   1.000
_cell.length_c   1.000
_cell.angle_alpha   90.00
_cell.angle_beta   90.00
_cell.angle_gamma   90.00
#
_symmetry.space_group_name_H-M   'P 1'
#
loop_
_entity.id
_entity.type
_entity.pdbx_description
1 polymer ?
#
loop_
_entity_poly.entity_id
_entity_poly.type
_entity_poly.pdbx_seq_one_letter_code
_entity_poly.pdbx_strand_id
1 'polypeptide(L)'
;MQNAPASIQKINENDLKTYLKNVDSIFQSISHRQLGRLFSMRDSYKFVDRLINCFQQKKLSIERNRLQQKELEEKALSSLTEEQQLKEKLTLLISYTKQLKEQVAKEISLKKCQNRRINIMGEINTL
;
A
#
# COMPACT_ATOMS: atom_id res chain seq x y z
N MET A 1 45.51 -40.73 37.87
CA MET A 1 46.30 -39.48 37.86
C MET A 1 45.93 -38.72 36.61
N GLN A 2 45.11 -37.66 36.72
CA GLN A 2 44.57 -36.92 35.58
C GLN A 2 45.53 -35.77 35.26
N ASN A 3 46.34 -35.92 34.21
CA ASN A 3 47.41 -34.98 33.81
C ASN A 3 46.88 -33.78 33.00
N ALA A 4 45.94 -33.02 33.56
CA ALA A 4 45.51 -31.75 32.98
C ALA A 4 46.11 -30.56 33.77
N PRO A 5 46.43 -29.42 33.13
CA PRO A 5 46.85 -28.21 33.84
C PRO A 5 45.84 -27.79 34.92
N ALA A 6 46.31 -27.32 36.08
CA ALA A 6 45.45 -26.93 37.22
C ALA A 6 44.38 -25.89 36.84
N SER A 7 44.64 -25.07 35.82
CA SER A 7 43.71 -24.08 35.27
C SER A 7 42.50 -24.70 34.58
N ILE A 8 42.63 -25.91 34.01
CA ILE A 8 41.55 -26.61 33.29
C ILE A 8 40.78 -27.53 34.24
N GLN A 9 41.43 -28.03 35.29
CA GLN A 9 40.80 -28.89 36.30
C GLN A 9 39.73 -28.17 37.13
N LYS A 10 39.79 -26.83 37.23
CA LYS A 10 38.82 -26.00 37.97
C LYS A 10 37.64 -25.51 37.12
N ILE A 11 37.66 -25.77 35.82
CA ILE A 11 36.63 -25.28 34.89
C ILE A 11 35.49 -26.30 34.89
N ASN A 12 34.30 -25.85 35.28
CA ASN A 12 33.10 -26.67 35.23
C ASN A 12 32.44 -26.56 33.84
N GLU A 13 31.53 -27.47 33.50
CA GLU A 13 30.81 -27.47 32.23
C GLU A 13 30.05 -26.14 31.99
N ASN A 14 29.55 -25.53 33.07
CA ASN A 14 28.88 -24.23 33.03
C ASN A 14 29.83 -23.07 32.68
N ASP A 15 31.08 -23.13 33.12
CA ASP A 15 32.09 -22.13 32.80
C ASP A 15 32.47 -22.22 31.32
N LEU A 16 32.62 -23.45 30.81
CA LEU A 16 32.89 -23.70 29.39
C LEU A 16 31.75 -23.19 28.50
N LYS A 17 30.49 -23.45 28.88
CA LYS A 17 29.31 -22.90 28.17
C LYS A 17 29.28 -21.38 28.20
N THR A 18 29.72 -20.77 29.29
CA THR A 18 29.79 -19.31 29.42
C THR A 18 30.90 -18.72 28.54
N TYR A 19 32.07 -19.35 28.50
CA TYR A 19 33.15 -18.93 27.61
C TYR A 19 32.76 -19.07 26.14
N LEU A 20 32.10 -20.18 25.76
CA LEU A 20 31.60 -20.37 24.40
C LEU A 20 30.59 -19.28 24.01
N LYS A 21 29.62 -18.99 24.90
CA LYS A 21 28.66 -17.90 24.69
C LYS A 21 29.32 -16.54 24.55
N ASN A 22 30.37 -16.26 25.34
CA ASN A 22 31.10 -15.00 25.25
C ASN A 22 31.84 -14.88 23.91
N VAL A 23 32.48 -15.96 23.45
CA VAL A 23 33.14 -16.00 22.15
C VAL A 23 32.11 -15.84 21.02
N ASP A 24 30.97 -16.52 21.09
CA ASP A 24 29.89 -16.37 20.10
C ASP A 24 29.30 -14.96 20.12
N SER A 25 29.13 -14.35 21.29
CA SER A 25 28.64 -12.97 21.42
C SER A 25 29.62 -11.96 20.83
N ILE A 26 30.92 -12.17 21.02
CA ILE A 26 31.98 -11.32 20.43
C ILE A 26 32.05 -11.56 18.91
N PHE A 27 31.94 -12.82 18.47
CA PHE A 27 31.93 -13.16 17.07
C PHE A 27 30.71 -12.56 16.35
N GLN A 28 29.54 -12.57 16.98
CA GLN A 28 28.33 -11.93 16.46
C GLN A 28 28.43 -10.40 16.45
N SER A 29 29.07 -9.78 17.46
CA SER A 29 29.27 -8.33 17.48
C SER A 29 30.23 -7.85 16.40
N ILE A 30 31.26 -8.64 16.08
CA ILE A 30 32.24 -8.35 15.03
C ILE A 30 31.71 -8.75 13.64
N SER A 31 30.98 -9.87 13.53
CA SER A 31 30.36 -10.34 12.28
C SER A 31 29.07 -9.59 11.93
N HIS A 32 28.79 -8.48 12.61
CA HIS A 32 27.66 -7.63 12.30
C HIS A 32 27.70 -7.26 10.81
N ARG A 33 26.55 -7.37 10.13
CA ARG A 33 26.36 -7.22 8.67
C ARG A 33 27.06 -5.98 8.07
N GLN A 34 27.26 -4.96 8.89
CA GLN A 34 27.96 -3.72 8.55
C GLN A 34 29.47 -3.94 8.34
N LEU A 35 30.15 -4.73 9.17
CA LEU A 35 31.57 -5.04 9.02
C LEU A 35 31.82 -5.87 7.76
N GLY A 36 30.99 -6.89 7.51
CA GLY A 36 31.09 -7.70 6.28
C GLY A 36 30.90 -6.88 5.00
N ARG A 37 30.02 -5.86 5.02
CA ARG A 37 29.87 -4.91 3.91
C ARG A 37 31.07 -3.98 3.76
N LEU A 38 31.67 -3.55 4.86
CA LEU A 38 32.89 -2.71 4.86
C LEU A 38 34.11 -3.49 4.34
N PHE A 39 34.28 -4.75 4.74
CA PHE A 39 35.32 -5.62 4.19
C PHE A 39 35.10 -5.89 2.70
N SER A 40 33.85 -6.17 2.29
CA SER A 40 33.51 -6.32 0.86
C SER A 40 33.78 -5.06 0.04
N MET A 41 33.64 -3.87 0.66
CA MET A 41 33.92 -2.58 0.04
C MET A 41 35.43 -2.33 -0.10
N ARG A 42 36.22 -2.77 0.88
CA ARG A 42 37.69 -2.71 0.85
C ARG A 42 38.29 -3.69 -0.16
N ASP A 43 37.75 -4.91 -0.22
CA ASP A 43 38.36 -6.04 -0.94
C ASP A 43 38.02 -6.08 -2.43
N SER A 44 36.98 -5.35 -2.89
CA SER A 44 36.65 -5.31 -4.32
C SER A 44 35.90 -4.06 -4.74
N TYR A 45 36.52 -3.30 -5.65
CA TYR A 45 35.89 -2.17 -6.36
C TYR A 45 34.55 -2.56 -7.03
N LYS A 46 34.42 -3.82 -7.49
CA LYS A 46 33.18 -4.35 -8.10
C LYS A 46 31.97 -4.34 -7.15
N PHE A 47 32.19 -4.36 -5.83
CA PHE A 47 31.10 -4.21 -4.86
C PHE A 47 30.61 -2.77 -4.77
N VAL A 48 31.55 -1.81 -4.82
CA VAL A 48 31.24 -0.36 -4.87
C VAL A 48 30.45 -0.04 -6.14
N ASP A 49 30.86 -0.55 -7.30
CA ASP A 49 30.13 -0.33 -8.57
C ASP A 49 28.70 -0.86 -8.52
N ARG A 50 28.50 -2.07 -7.99
CA ARG A 50 27.15 -2.64 -7.82
C ARG A 50 26.29 -1.80 -6.88
N LEU A 51 26.90 -1.24 -5.84
CA LEU A 51 26.21 -0.37 -4.89
C LEU A 51 25.81 0.97 -5.57
N ILE A 52 26.71 1.58 -6.34
CA ILE A 52 26.45 2.79 -7.12
C ILE A 52 25.31 2.55 -8.10
N ASN A 53 25.36 1.45 -8.86
CA ASN A 53 24.29 1.08 -9.79
C ASN A 53 22.95 0.90 -9.06
N CYS A 54 22.94 0.25 -7.89
CA CYS A 54 21.73 0.09 -7.09
C CYS A 54 21.15 1.44 -6.64
N PHE A 55 22.00 2.37 -6.21
CA PHE A 55 21.58 3.72 -5.84
C PHE A 55 21.06 4.52 -7.03
N GLN A 56 21.69 4.43 -8.20
CA GLN A 56 21.22 5.08 -9.42
C GLN A 56 19.84 4.55 -9.83
N GLN A 57 19.63 3.24 -9.80
CA GLN A 57 18.33 2.63 -10.10
C GLN A 57 17.25 3.06 -9.10
N LYS A 58 17.59 3.13 -7.81
CA LYS A 58 16.68 3.67 -6.78
C LYS A 58 16.34 5.14 -7.03
N LYS A 59 17.31 5.97 -7.40
CA LYS A 59 17.09 7.37 -7.74
C LYS A 59 16.13 7.51 -8.91
N LEU A 60 16.34 6.76 -10.00
CA LEU A 60 15.43 6.75 -11.15
C LEU A 60 14.01 6.31 -10.76
N SER A 61 13.90 5.32 -9.88
CA SER A 61 12.60 4.85 -9.38
C SER A 61 11.89 5.92 -8.55
N ILE A 62 12.62 6.68 -7.73
CA ILE A 62 12.06 7.79 -6.94
C ILE A 62 11.52 8.89 -7.86
N GLU A 63 12.30 9.31 -8.87
CA GLU A 63 11.85 10.33 -9.82
C GLU A 63 10.60 9.89 -10.59
N ARG A 64 10.56 8.62 -11.05
CA ARG A 64 9.39 8.05 -11.71
C ARG A 64 8.17 8.05 -10.80
N ASN A 65 8.32 7.60 -9.55
CA ASN A 65 7.23 7.56 -8.59
C ASN A 65 6.69 8.98 -8.29
N ARG A 66 7.58 9.97 -8.23
CA ARG A 66 7.19 11.37 -8.03
C ARG A 66 6.37 11.93 -9.20
N LEU A 67 6.72 11.56 -10.43
CA LEU A 67 5.91 11.91 -11.61
C LEU A 67 4.54 11.22 -11.58
N GLN A 68 4.52 9.92 -11.31
CA GLN A 68 3.27 9.15 -11.21
C GLN A 68 2.36 9.67 -10.09
N GLN A 69 2.93 10.10 -8.96
CA GLN A 69 2.15 10.70 -7.89
C GLN A 69 1.41 11.95 -8.36
N LYS A 70 2.09 12.85 -9.10
CA LYS A 70 1.46 14.05 -9.63
C LYS A 70 0.35 13.73 -10.63
N GLU A 71 0.59 12.79 -11.53
CA GLU A 71 -0.42 12.34 -12.51
C GLU A 71 -1.66 11.76 -11.80
N LEU A 72 -1.45 10.99 -10.71
CA LEU A 72 -2.55 10.44 -9.92
C LEU A 72 -3.31 11.51 -9.16
N GLU A 73 -2.63 12.51 -8.61
CA GLU A 73 -3.27 13.66 -7.93
C GLU A 73 -4.15 14.46 -8.91
N GLU A 74 -3.63 14.76 -10.10
CA GLU A 74 -4.39 15.44 -11.17
C GLU A 74 -5.59 14.60 -11.62
N LYS A 75 -5.41 13.30 -11.83
CA LYS A 75 -6.48 12.39 -12.22
C LYS A 75 -7.54 12.27 -11.13
N ALA A 76 -7.15 12.22 -9.85
CA ALA A 76 -8.09 12.16 -8.74
C ALA A 76 -8.96 13.44 -8.67
N LEU A 77 -8.36 14.61 -8.85
CA LEU A 77 -9.07 15.89 -8.95
C LEU A 77 -10.04 15.92 -10.14
N SER A 78 -9.61 15.45 -11.31
CA SER A 78 -10.48 15.36 -12.49
C SER A 78 -11.65 14.40 -12.27
N SER A 79 -11.40 13.22 -11.69
CA SER A 79 -12.46 12.26 -11.40
C SER A 79 -13.46 12.79 -10.38
N LEU A 80 -13.00 13.52 -9.35
CA LEU A 80 -13.88 14.11 -8.34
C LEU A 80 -14.79 15.18 -8.95
N THR A 81 -14.25 16.03 -9.83
CA THR A 81 -15.05 17.05 -10.52
C THR A 81 -16.05 16.42 -11.49
N GLU A 82 -15.67 15.37 -12.21
CA GLU A 82 -16.57 14.60 -13.08
C GLU A 82 -17.68 13.91 -12.28
N GLU A 83 -17.34 13.28 -11.14
CA GLU A 83 -18.31 12.64 -10.25
C GLU A 83 -19.35 13.65 -9.74
N GLN A 84 -18.91 14.84 -9.32
CA GLN A 84 -19.82 15.89 -8.87
C GLN A 84 -20.78 16.32 -9.99
N GLN A 85 -20.26 16.58 -11.19
CA GLN A 85 -21.09 16.95 -12.35
C GLN A 85 -22.08 15.86 -12.73
N LEU A 86 -21.67 14.59 -12.69
CA LEU A 86 -22.54 13.46 -12.98
C LEU A 86 -23.64 13.32 -11.93
N LYS A 87 -23.32 13.52 -10.64
CA LYS A 87 -24.28 13.46 -9.54
C LYS A 87 -25.34 14.55 -9.63
N GLU A 88 -24.93 15.77 -10.00
CA GLU A 88 -25.85 16.89 -10.25
C GLU A 88 -26.80 16.56 -11.42
N LYS A 89 -26.26 16.09 -12.56
CA LYS A 89 -27.06 15.67 -13.72
C LYS A 89 -28.01 14.52 -13.39
N LEU A 90 -27.57 13.54 -12.61
CA LEU A 90 -28.39 12.41 -12.18
C LEU A 90 -29.55 12.88 -11.31
N THR A 91 -29.30 13.79 -10.37
CA THR A 91 -30.33 14.37 -9.50
C THR A 91 -31.40 15.10 -10.31
N LEU A 92 -30.96 15.87 -11.33
CA LEU A 92 -31.86 16.56 -12.25
C LEU A 92 -32.67 15.57 -13.11
N LEU A 93 -32.05 14.50 -13.59
CA LEU A 93 -32.74 13.48 -14.36
C LEU A 93 -33.81 12.75 -13.53
N ILE A 94 -33.51 12.44 -12.27
CA ILE A 94 -34.47 11.84 -11.33
C ILE A 94 -35.65 12.78 -11.10
N SER A 95 -35.41 14.09 -10.92
CA SER A 95 -36.49 15.05 -10.69
C SER A 95 -37.40 15.19 -11.91
N TYR A 96 -36.83 15.30 -13.12
CA TYR A 96 -37.62 15.35 -14.35
C TYR A 96 -38.39 14.06 -14.61
N THR A 97 -37.78 12.90 -14.33
CA THR A 97 -38.47 11.61 -14.51
C THR A 97 -39.67 11.50 -13.56
N LYS A 98 -39.55 11.98 -12.31
CA LYS A 98 -40.68 12.02 -11.37
C LYS A 98 -41.80 12.95 -11.85
N GLN A 99 -41.44 14.15 -12.31
CA GLN A 99 -42.44 15.09 -12.86
C GLN A 99 -43.14 14.51 -14.10
N LEU A 100 -42.40 13.90 -15.01
CA LEU A 100 -42.95 13.27 -16.21
C LEU A 100 -43.89 12.11 -15.83
N LYS A 101 -43.51 11.29 -14.86
CA LYS A 101 -44.36 10.21 -14.32
C LYS A 101 -45.70 10.76 -13.81
N GLU A 102 -45.68 11.87 -13.05
CA GLU A 102 -46.90 12.52 -12.57
C GLU A 102 -47.76 13.08 -13.70
N GLN A 103 -47.15 13.72 -14.70
CA GLN A 103 -47.86 14.27 -15.85
C GLN A 103 -48.53 13.18 -16.68
N VAL A 104 -47.80 12.09 -16.97
CA VAL A 104 -48.33 10.93 -17.70
C VAL A 104 -49.44 10.24 -16.91
N ALA A 105 -49.28 10.09 -15.59
CA ALA A 105 -50.32 9.51 -14.74
C ALA A 105 -51.62 10.34 -14.77
N LYS A 106 -51.52 11.68 -14.74
CA LYS A 106 -52.66 12.59 -14.88
C LYS A 106 -53.31 12.46 -16.25
N GLU A 107 -52.54 12.43 -17.33
CA GLU A 107 -53.08 12.27 -18.68
C GLU A 107 -53.84 10.94 -18.85
N ILE A 108 -53.27 9.82 -18.37
CA ILE A 108 -53.93 8.51 -18.47
C ILE A 108 -55.20 8.49 -17.62
N SER A 109 -55.17 9.07 -16.41
CA SER A 109 -56.35 9.17 -15.53
C SER A 109 -57.51 9.89 -16.21
N LEU A 110 -57.24 11.04 -16.84
CA LEU A 110 -58.24 11.86 -17.54
C LEU A 110 -58.77 11.18 -18.80
N LYS A 111 -57.90 10.62 -19.64
CA LYS A 111 -58.27 10.10 -20.97
C LYS A 111 -58.80 8.67 -20.95
N LYS A 112 -58.29 7.80 -20.07
CA LYS A 112 -58.54 6.34 -20.15
C LYS A 112 -59.25 5.75 -18.92
N CYS A 113 -59.15 6.38 -17.75
CA CYS A 113 -59.60 5.77 -16.50
C CYS A 113 -60.68 6.56 -15.75
N GLN A 114 -61.43 7.42 -16.43
CA GLN A 114 -62.59 8.13 -15.86
C GLN A 114 -62.25 8.83 -14.54
N ASN A 115 -61.10 9.53 -14.50
CA ASN A 115 -60.64 10.30 -13.34
C ASN A 115 -60.25 9.46 -12.10
N ARG A 116 -60.00 8.15 -12.25
CA ARG A 116 -59.42 7.32 -11.18
C ARG A 116 -57.93 7.62 -11.00
N ARG A 117 -57.44 7.64 -9.75
CA ARG A 117 -56.02 7.83 -9.46
C ARG A 117 -55.22 6.63 -9.97
N ILE A 118 -54.15 6.89 -10.73
CA ILE A 118 -53.24 5.88 -11.27
C ILE A 118 -51.84 6.17 -10.75
N ASN A 119 -51.13 5.14 -10.30
CA ASN A 119 -49.71 5.21 -9.98
C ASN A 119 -48.93 4.36 -11.00
N ILE A 120 -48.00 4.98 -11.73
CA ILE A 120 -47.15 4.27 -12.69
C ILE A 120 -46.01 3.59 -11.91
N MET A 121 -45.93 2.27 -11.99
CA MET A 121 -44.87 1.48 -11.33
C MET A 121 -43.56 1.51 -12.14
N GLY A 122 -42.42 1.52 -11.44
CA GLY A 122 -41.09 1.66 -12.03
C GLY A 122 -40.49 3.03 -11.69
N GLU A 123 -39.65 3.08 -10.66
CA GLU A 123 -38.90 4.28 -10.28
C GLU A 123 -37.41 4.07 -10.52
N ILE A 124 -36.72 5.12 -10.96
CA ILE A 124 -35.26 5.18 -10.95
C ILE A 124 -34.85 5.45 -9.49
N ASN A 125 -34.79 4.38 -8.68
CA ASN A 125 -34.37 4.43 -7.28
C ASN A 125 -32.93 3.96 -7.06
N THR A 126 -32.17 3.73 -8.13
CA THR A 126 -30.80 3.22 -8.04
C THR A 126 -29.80 4.33 -7.70
N LEU A 127 -29.25 4.25 -6.49
CA LEU A 127 -27.84 4.56 -6.22
C LEU A 127 -27.05 3.25 -6.31
#